data_AF-A0A6B3HZT9-F1
#
_entry.id   AF-A0A6B3HZT9-F1
#
_cell.length_a   1.000
_cell.length_b   1.000
_cell.length_c   1.000
_cell.angle_alpha   90.00
_cell.angle_beta   90.00
_cell.angle_gamma   90.00
#
_symmetry.space_group_name_H-M   'P 1'
#
loop_
_entity.id
_entity.type
_entity.pdbx_description
1 polymer ?
#
loop_
_entity_poly.entity_id
_entity_poly.type
_entity_poly.pdbx_seq_one_letter_code
_entity_poly.pdbx_strand_id
1 'polypeptide(L)'
;AQYEIVGLKGKAADNSYGLAEKITMDKQDFQGIRAAYEFDPTAEKYIPVDPMKEARWYPTLVGLEDGKVLAVSGLDDVGAILPGDNEVYDPKTKKWTKGPFHYFPTYPALFLTKGGKLF
;
A
#
# COMPACT_ATOMS: atom_id res chain seq x y z
N ALA A 1 14.75 0.07 -10.75
CA ALA A 1 15.79 0.93 -11.40
C ALA A 1 15.17 1.63 -12.59
N GLN A 2 15.71 2.79 -13.03
CA GLN A 2 15.25 3.44 -14.25
C GLN A 2 16.02 2.85 -15.44
N TYR A 3 15.29 2.33 -16.43
CA TYR A 3 15.87 1.69 -17.62
C TYR A 3 15.64 2.54 -18.87
N GLU A 4 16.67 2.68 -19.70
CA GLU A 4 16.60 3.36 -21.00
C GLU A 4 16.37 2.36 -22.14
N ILE A 5 15.64 2.79 -23.17
CA ILE A 5 15.34 1.97 -24.35
C ILE A 5 16.46 2.13 -25.38
N VAL A 6 17.19 1.04 -25.64
CA VAL A 6 18.26 1.01 -26.64
C VAL A 6 17.70 1.36 -28.03
N GLY A 7 18.31 2.35 -28.69
CA GLY A 7 17.97 2.76 -30.05
C GLY A 7 17.10 4.03 -30.15
N LEU A 8 16.57 4.54 -29.04
CA LEU A 8 15.91 5.85 -29.02
C LEU A 8 16.93 6.99 -29.09
N LYS A 9 16.56 8.09 -29.76
CA LYS A 9 17.40 9.28 -29.92
C LYS A 9 16.60 10.56 -29.68
N GLY A 10 17.29 11.61 -29.27
CA GLY A 10 16.70 12.92 -29.01
C GLY A 10 15.56 12.84 -27.99
N LYS A 11 14.49 13.63 -28.18
CA LYS A 11 13.34 13.69 -27.27
C LYS A 11 12.67 12.35 -26.97
N ALA A 12 12.84 11.34 -27.83
CA ALA A 12 12.27 10.02 -27.59
C ALA A 12 13.03 9.27 -26.48
N ALA A 13 14.35 9.44 -26.39
CA ALA A 13 15.16 8.87 -25.32
C ALA A 13 14.87 9.57 -23.98
N ASP A 14 14.71 10.90 -24.01
CA ASP A 14 14.47 11.70 -22.80
C ASP A 14 13.09 11.40 -22.15
N ASN A 15 12.10 11.01 -22.95
CA ASN A 15 10.72 10.86 -22.51
C ASN A 15 10.25 9.41 -22.33
N SER A 16 11.10 8.42 -22.60
CA SER A 16 10.72 7.00 -22.54
C SER A 16 11.61 6.25 -21.55
N TYR A 17 11.04 5.85 -20.42
CA TYR A 17 11.74 5.06 -19.40
C TYR A 17 10.85 3.97 -18.85
N GLY A 18 11.47 2.83 -18.51
CA GLY A 18 10.82 1.73 -17.80
C GLY A 18 11.14 1.78 -16.31
N LEU A 19 10.16 1.42 -15.49
CA LEU A 19 10.34 1.12 -14.08
C LEU A 19 9.97 -0.34 -13.86
N ALA A 20 10.81 -1.06 -13.14
CA ALA A 20 10.54 -2.42 -12.72
C ALA A 20 11.07 -2.67 -11.31
N GLU A 21 10.34 -3.51 -10.58
CA GLU A 21 10.78 -4.15 -9.35
C GLU A 21 11.88 -5.19 -9.63
N LYS A 22 12.33 -5.91 -8.58
CA LYS A 22 13.45 -6.85 -8.66
C LYS A 22 13.23 -7.90 -9.77
N ILE A 23 14.05 -7.85 -10.81
CA ILE A 23 14.08 -8.87 -11.88
C ILE A 23 14.87 -10.07 -11.38
N THR A 24 14.18 -11.19 -11.13
CA THR A 24 14.79 -12.45 -10.70
C THR A 24 14.28 -13.61 -11.56
N MET A 25 14.79 -14.82 -11.32
CA MET A 25 14.29 -16.04 -11.98
C MET A 25 12.91 -16.46 -11.46
N ASP A 26 12.46 -15.89 -10.33
CA ASP A 26 11.13 -16.12 -9.78
C ASP A 26 10.12 -15.23 -10.51
N LYS A 27 9.16 -15.84 -11.21
CA LYS A 27 8.02 -15.12 -11.80
C LYS A 27 7.02 -14.80 -10.70
N GLN A 28 6.88 -13.51 -10.38
CA GLN A 28 5.88 -13.02 -9.44
C GLN A 28 5.09 -11.90 -10.11
N ASP A 29 3.78 -12.11 -10.26
CA ASP A 29 2.81 -11.12 -10.76
C ASP A 29 1.81 -10.86 -9.62
N PHE A 30 2.30 -10.20 -8.58
CA PHE A 30 1.52 -9.89 -7.39
C PHE A 30 0.80 -8.57 -7.57
N GLN A 31 -0.54 -8.60 -7.51
CA GLN A 31 -1.40 -7.45 -7.74
C GLN A 31 -2.31 -7.24 -6.53
N GLY A 32 -2.21 -6.07 -5.91
CA GLY A 32 -3.00 -5.72 -4.74
C GLY A 32 -4.50 -5.74 -5.00
N ILE A 33 -5.27 -5.87 -3.91
CA ILE A 33 -6.72 -5.70 -3.93
C ILE A 33 -7.12 -4.57 -2.97
N ARG A 34 -8.29 -4.00 -3.22
CA ARG A 34 -8.88 -2.92 -2.41
C ARG A 34 -9.76 -3.42 -1.25
N ALA A 35 -10.14 -4.69 -1.28
CA ALA A 35 -11.13 -5.24 -0.37
C ALA A 35 -10.64 -5.19 1.09
N ALA A 36 -11.54 -4.84 2.00
CA ALA A 36 -11.28 -4.79 3.43
C ALA A 36 -12.41 -5.50 4.19
N TYR A 37 -12.04 -6.16 5.29
CA TYR A 37 -12.96 -6.92 6.13
C TYR A 37 -12.62 -6.74 7.60
N GLU A 38 -13.63 -6.68 8.46
CA GLU A 38 -13.50 -6.92 9.89
C GLU A 38 -13.79 -8.39 10.16
N PHE A 39 -12.93 -9.07 10.91
CA PHE A 39 -13.21 -10.43 11.35
C PHE A 39 -13.96 -10.41 12.69
N ASP A 40 -15.17 -10.97 12.72
CA ASP A 40 -15.91 -11.21 13.95
C ASP A 40 -15.48 -12.56 14.55
N PRO A 41 -14.78 -12.57 15.70
CA PRO A 41 -14.29 -13.80 16.31
C PRO A 41 -15.38 -14.63 17.01
N THR A 42 -16.56 -14.04 17.27
CA THR A 42 -17.68 -14.76 17.89
C THR A 42 -18.49 -15.50 16.83
N ALA A 43 -18.74 -14.83 15.70
CA ALA A 43 -19.46 -15.40 14.57
C ALA A 43 -18.55 -16.20 13.61
N GLU A 44 -17.23 -16.08 13.78
CA GLU A 44 -16.18 -16.65 12.92
C GLU A 44 -16.37 -16.27 11.44
N LYS A 45 -16.65 -15.00 11.18
CA LYS A 45 -17.00 -14.49 9.84
C LYS A 45 -16.26 -13.22 9.48
N TYR A 46 -15.92 -13.10 8.20
CA TYR A 46 -15.47 -11.86 7.60
C TYR A 46 -16.69 -10.99 7.27
N ILE A 47 -16.73 -9.79 7.86
CA ILE A 47 -17.76 -8.79 7.62
C ILE A 47 -17.15 -7.76 6.65
N PRO A 48 -17.70 -7.60 5.43
CA PRO A 48 -17.19 -6.62 4.48
C PRO A 48 -17.40 -5.20 5.03
N VAL A 49 -16.38 -4.36 4.85
CA VAL A 49 -16.42 -2.92 5.12
C VAL A 49 -16.11 -2.15 3.84
N ASP A 50 -16.12 -0.81 3.88
CA ASP A 50 -15.77 -0.03 2.69
C ASP A 50 -14.36 -0.43 2.21
N PRO A 51 -14.15 -0.57 0.89
CA PRO A 51 -12.84 -0.86 0.35
C PRO A 51 -11.90 0.33 0.51
N MET A 52 -10.60 0.06 0.54
CA MET A 52 -9.56 1.08 0.40
C MET A 52 -9.66 1.75 -0.97
N LYS A 53 -9.20 3.00 -1.06
CA LYS A 53 -9.04 3.70 -2.34
C LYS A 53 -7.89 3.09 -3.14
N GLU A 54 -6.80 2.75 -2.48
CA GLU A 54 -5.64 2.13 -3.11
C GLU A 54 -5.66 0.60 -2.96
N ALA A 55 -5.31 -0.11 -4.03
CA ALA A 55 -5.06 -1.54 -3.96
C ALA A 55 -3.74 -1.78 -3.20
N ARG A 56 -3.71 -2.81 -2.33
CA ARG A 56 -2.52 -3.10 -1.53
C ARG A 56 -2.26 -4.60 -1.42
N TRP A 57 -1.13 -5.05 -1.94
CA TRP A 57 -0.51 -6.34 -1.60
C TRP A 57 0.61 -6.09 -0.59
N TYR A 58 0.68 -6.87 0.49
CA TYR A 58 1.65 -6.68 1.59
C TYR A 58 1.66 -5.28 2.27
N PRO A 59 0.49 -4.70 2.64
CA PRO A 59 0.45 -3.51 3.47
C PRO A 59 0.72 -3.82 4.94
N THR A 60 1.18 -2.80 5.70
CA THR A 60 1.11 -2.82 7.17
C THR A 60 -0.16 -2.09 7.62
N LEU A 61 -0.91 -2.71 8.54
CA LEU A 61 -1.98 -2.06 9.30
C LEU A 61 -1.48 -1.78 10.72
N VAL A 62 -1.52 -0.52 11.15
CA VAL A 62 -1.08 -0.10 12.50
C VAL A 62 -2.16 0.72 13.20
N GLY A 63 -2.46 0.37 14.45
CA GLY A 63 -3.41 1.10 15.28
C GLY A 63 -2.85 2.45 15.73
N LEU A 64 -3.70 3.47 15.73
CA LEU A 64 -3.40 4.82 16.20
C LEU A 64 -3.99 5.06 17.60
N GLU A 65 -3.52 6.10 18.28
CA GLU A 65 -3.94 6.43 19.65
C GLU A 65 -5.44 6.76 19.76
N ASP A 66 -6.05 7.26 18.69
CA ASP A 66 -7.48 7.58 18.61
C ASP A 66 -8.37 6.38 18.25
N GLY A 67 -7.78 5.18 18.13
CA GLY A 67 -8.47 3.94 17.79
C GLY A 67 -8.71 3.73 16.30
N LYS A 68 -8.23 4.64 15.42
CA LYS A 68 -8.22 4.41 13.97
C LYS A 68 -7.07 3.49 13.58
N VAL A 69 -7.10 3.00 12.34
CA VAL A 69 -6.04 2.12 11.78
C VAL A 69 -5.43 2.79 10.55
N LEU A 70 -4.12 2.92 10.51
CA LEU A 70 -3.38 3.40 9.35
C LEU A 70 -2.93 2.21 8.48
N ALA A 71 -3.29 2.23 7.20
CA ALA A 71 -2.75 1.36 6.18
C ALA A 71 -1.57 2.03 5.46
N VAL A 72 -0.43 1.33 5.43
CA VAL A 72 0.83 1.86 4.90
C VAL A 72 1.40 0.93 3.83
N SER A 73 1.87 1.54 2.74
CA SER A 73 2.53 0.86 1.61
C SER A 73 1.66 -0.23 0.95
N GLY A 74 2.31 -1.14 0.26
CA GLY A 74 1.75 -2.24 -0.51
C GLY A 74 1.93 -2.07 -2.01
N LEU A 75 1.81 -3.18 -2.75
CA LEU A 75 1.75 -3.15 -4.21
C LEU A 75 0.33 -2.83 -4.69
N ASP A 76 0.21 -1.98 -5.69
CA ASP A 76 -1.06 -1.60 -6.32
C ASP A 76 -1.63 -2.70 -7.23
N ASP A 77 -2.68 -2.38 -7.98
CA ASP A 77 -3.38 -3.30 -8.88
C ASP A 77 -2.58 -3.67 -10.14
N VAL A 78 -1.41 -3.06 -10.35
CA VAL A 78 -0.45 -3.42 -11.40
C VAL A 78 0.90 -3.90 -10.85
N GLY A 79 0.99 -4.11 -9.53
CA GLY A 79 2.17 -4.65 -8.86
C GLY A 79 3.27 -3.63 -8.56
N ALA A 80 3.00 -2.34 -8.67
CA ALA A 80 3.94 -1.28 -8.31
C ALA A 80 3.78 -0.88 -6.83
N ILE A 81 4.87 -0.59 -6.13
CA ILE A 81 4.79 -0.09 -4.75
C ILE A 81 4.12 1.30 -4.74
N LEU A 82 3.13 1.47 -3.87
CA LEU A 82 2.47 2.77 -3.69
C LEU A 82 3.48 3.86 -3.31
N PRO A 83 3.41 5.06 -3.92
CA PRO A 83 4.43 6.11 -3.76
C PRO A 83 4.34 6.85 -2.41
N GLY A 84 3.42 6.45 -1.53
CA GLY A 84 3.22 7.04 -0.21
C GLY A 84 1.77 7.42 0.09
N ASP A 85 0.82 7.10 -0.79
CA ASP A 85 -0.61 7.26 -0.55
C ASP A 85 -1.09 6.29 0.54
N ASN A 86 -0.99 6.73 1.80
CA ASN A 86 -1.48 5.97 2.96
C ASN A 86 -2.93 6.35 3.26
N GLU A 87 -3.65 5.47 3.95
CA GLU A 87 -5.07 5.64 4.24
C GLU A 87 -5.39 5.30 5.69
N VAL A 88 -6.39 5.98 6.26
CA VAL A 88 -6.83 5.77 7.64
C VAL A 88 -8.24 5.22 7.63
N TYR A 89 -8.40 4.04 8.24
CA TYR A 89 -9.67 3.42 8.53
C TYR A 89 -10.23 3.90 9.86
N ASP A 90 -11.49 4.31 9.88
CA ASP A 90 -12.23 4.63 11.09
C ASP A 90 -13.25 3.51 11.38
N PRO A 91 -13.01 2.65 12.40
CA PRO A 91 -13.91 1.55 12.75
C PRO A 91 -15.34 2.00 13.12
N LYS A 92 -15.54 3.26 13.55
CA LYS A 92 -16.88 3.77 13.92
C LYS A 92 -17.73 4.01 12.69
N THR A 93 -17.12 4.44 11.59
CA THR A 93 -17.82 4.72 10.33
C THR A 93 -17.67 3.58 9.32
N LYS A 94 -16.72 2.67 9.55
CA LYS A 94 -16.31 1.59 8.65
C LYS A 94 -15.84 2.09 7.28
N LYS A 95 -15.21 3.27 7.29
CA LYS A 95 -14.74 3.97 6.08
C LYS A 95 -13.25 4.25 6.11
N TRP A 96 -12.70 4.36 4.91
CA TRP A 96 -11.34 4.81 4.66
C TRP A 96 -11.30 6.28 4.27
N THR A 97 -10.27 6.97 4.74
CA THR A 97 -9.98 8.37 4.38
C THR A 97 -8.50 8.53 4.05
N LYS A 98 -8.16 9.59 3.31
CA LYS A 98 -6.76 9.88 2.96
C LYS A 98 -5.94 10.10 4.24
N GLY A 99 -4.83 9.38 4.35
CA GLY A 99 -3.85 9.51 5.43
C GLY A 99 -2.65 10.39 5.04
N PRO A 100 -1.60 10.40 5.89
CA PRO A 100 -0.36 11.11 5.63
C PRO A 100 0.36 10.57 4.40
N PHE A 101 0.92 11.45 3.58
CA PHE A 101 1.74 11.05 2.43
C PHE A 101 3.18 10.75 2.86
N HIS A 102 3.57 9.48 2.86
CA HIS A 102 4.94 9.06 3.16
C HIS A 102 5.23 7.69 2.56
N TYR A 103 6.33 7.58 1.82
CA TYR A 103 6.76 6.34 1.18
C TYR A 103 7.39 5.36 2.18
N PHE A 104 7.04 4.09 2.05
CA PHE A 104 7.68 2.98 2.72
C PHE A 104 7.77 1.77 1.77
N PRO A 105 8.76 0.87 1.91
CA PRO A 105 8.70 -0.44 1.28
C PRO A 105 7.55 -1.28 1.85
N THR A 106 7.22 -2.42 1.23
CA THR A 106 6.17 -3.33 1.71
C THR A 106 6.44 -3.86 3.12
N TYR A 107 5.38 -4.11 3.90
CA TYR A 107 5.44 -4.51 5.31
C TYR A 107 6.45 -3.69 6.16
N PRO A 108 6.34 -2.35 6.20
CA PRO A 108 7.16 -1.58 7.12
C PRO A 108 6.79 -1.95 8.55
N ALA A 109 7.81 -2.16 9.40
CA ALA A 109 7.61 -2.45 10.81
C ALA A 109 7.31 -1.15 11.55
N LEU A 110 6.03 -0.89 11.81
CA LEU A 110 5.54 0.35 12.43
C LEU A 110 4.89 0.05 13.78
N PHE A 111 5.29 0.80 14.81
CA PHE A 111 4.80 0.62 16.18
C PHE A 111 4.35 1.94 16.78
N LEU A 112 3.14 1.95 17.37
CA LEU A 112 2.64 3.10 18.11
C LEU A 112 3.44 3.27 19.41
N THR A 113 4.10 4.41 19.55
CA THR A 113 4.83 4.78 20.76
C THR A 113 3.90 5.43 21.78
N LYS A 114 4.33 5.45 23.06
CA LYS A 114 3.62 6.13 24.14
C LYS A 114 3.39 7.64 23.89
N GLY A 115 4.15 8.25 22.98
CA GLY A 115 4.01 9.66 22.60
C GLY A 115 3.07 9.90 21.41
N GLY A 116 2.28 8.90 21.00
CA GLY A 116 1.33 9.02 19.88
C GLY A 116 1.97 9.01 18.48
N LYS A 117 3.29 8.81 18.40
CA LYS A 117 4.04 8.73 17.14
C LYS A 117 4.24 7.27 16.73
N LEU A 118 4.40 7.03 15.43
CA LEU A 118 4.84 5.74 14.91
C LEU A 118 6.37 5.70 14.84
N PHE A 119 6.96 4.60 15.33
CA PHE A 119 8.38 4.24 15.19
C PHE A 119 8.52 3.12 14.17
#